data_AF-G0NQH8-F1
#
_entry.id   AF-G0NQH8-F1
#
_cell.length_a   1.000
_cell.length_b   1.000
_cell.length_c   1.000
_cell.angle_alpha   90.00
_cell.angle_beta   90.00
_cell.angle_gamma   90.00
#
_symmetry.space_group_name_H-M   'P 1'
#
loop_
_entity.id
_entity.type
_entity.pdbx_description
1 polymer ?
#
loop_
_entity_poly.entity_id
_entity_poly.type
_entity_poly.pdbx_seq_one_letter_code
_entity_poly.pdbx_strand_id
1 'polypeptide(L)'
;MYEPCAVCGNVSHGYHYGALVCFACRQFFRKAFKNHYVCPAEGDCRISKSYTGCKSCRLAKCLEMGMQSSNFVLNQAKKTFETLAFPYLTEVFEWVRGVAFFAELHDSAKKELLLNQWPSLLLLEISRPGSGLRSFDGDKKIHAFLSRLREFEVTPSELVFLKILVLFMRKKGSSYAEYKYKYQYEKSICFLKSCSFTRQDSSLWVRRIVILLNVWIPTTSPFVRNLMESKHPEIFDRIVQGF
;
A
#
# COMPACT_ATOMS: atom_id res chain seq x y z
N MET A 1 30.98 6.99 -25.68
CA MET A 1 31.33 5.56 -25.59
C MET A 1 30.07 4.83 -25.15
N TYR A 2 29.55 3.88 -25.94
CA TYR A 2 28.31 3.18 -25.57
C TYR A 2 28.65 1.96 -24.70
N GLU A 3 28.10 1.90 -23.49
CA GLU A 3 28.30 0.76 -22.59
C GLU A 3 27.67 -0.53 -23.18
N PRO A 4 28.31 -1.70 -23.05
CA PRO A 4 27.81 -2.96 -23.59
C PRO A 4 26.61 -3.51 -22.81
N CYS A 5 25.69 -4.19 -23.51
CA CYS A 5 24.55 -4.88 -22.93
C CYS A 5 25.00 -5.94 -21.93
N ALA A 6 24.48 -5.88 -20.71
CA ALA A 6 24.76 -6.82 -19.62
C ALA A 6 24.47 -8.30 -19.98
N VAL A 7 23.54 -8.55 -20.90
CA VAL A 7 23.08 -9.92 -21.23
C VAL A 7 23.87 -10.55 -22.37
N CYS A 8 24.10 -9.82 -23.47
CA CYS A 8 24.71 -10.37 -24.68
C CYS A 8 25.94 -9.59 -25.17
N GLY A 9 26.31 -8.50 -24.51
CA GLY A 9 27.43 -7.65 -24.88
C GLY A 9 27.17 -6.69 -26.04
N ASN A 10 26.05 -6.77 -26.77
CA ASN A 10 25.73 -5.85 -27.89
C ASN A 10 25.57 -4.39 -27.41
N VAL A 11 25.60 -3.42 -28.31
CA VAL A 11 25.45 -1.99 -27.97
C VAL A 11 24.15 -1.77 -27.20
N SER A 12 24.25 -1.26 -25.97
CA SER A 12 23.09 -1.00 -25.13
C SER A 12 22.34 0.24 -25.59
N HIS A 13 21.07 0.33 -25.21
CA HIS A 13 20.21 1.50 -25.47
C HIS A 13 19.67 2.11 -24.16
N GLY A 14 20.37 1.87 -23.05
CA GLY A 14 19.98 2.34 -21.71
C GLY A 14 19.42 1.24 -20.80
N TYR A 15 18.97 1.69 -19.62
CA TYR A 15 18.47 0.82 -18.56
C TYR A 15 17.00 0.41 -18.80
N HIS A 16 16.75 -0.90 -18.82
CA HIS A 16 15.41 -1.46 -18.91
C HIS A 16 15.28 -2.68 -18.01
N TYR A 17 14.15 -2.76 -17.28
CA TYR A 17 13.86 -3.84 -16.34
C TYR A 17 14.90 -4.02 -15.23
N GLY A 18 15.71 -3.00 -14.92
CA GLY A 18 16.74 -3.07 -13.87
C GLY A 18 18.16 -3.32 -14.37
N ALA A 19 18.39 -3.49 -15.68
CA ALA A 19 19.73 -3.69 -16.23
C ALA A 19 19.98 -2.86 -17.50
N LEU A 20 21.25 -2.56 -17.78
CA LEU A 20 21.67 -1.94 -19.03
C LEU A 20 21.63 -2.96 -20.18
N VAL A 21 20.76 -2.75 -21.16
CA VAL A 21 20.50 -3.76 -22.20
C VAL A 21 20.34 -3.17 -23.59
N CYS A 22 20.56 -4.00 -24.62
CA CYS A 22 20.24 -3.65 -26.00
C CYS A 22 18.73 -3.79 -26.29
N PHE A 23 18.26 -3.18 -27.38
CA PHE A 23 16.85 -3.26 -27.80
C PHE A 23 16.35 -4.71 -27.95
N ALA A 24 17.17 -5.60 -28.51
CA ALA A 24 16.81 -7.00 -28.71
C ALA A 24 16.60 -7.74 -27.37
N CYS A 25 17.49 -7.55 -26.39
CA CYS A 25 17.34 -8.17 -25.06
C CYS A 25 16.15 -7.58 -24.28
N ARG A 26 15.89 -6.27 -24.39
CA ARG A 26 14.68 -5.63 -23.86
C ARG A 26 13.41 -6.31 -24.39
N GLN A 27 13.31 -6.44 -25.71
CA GLN A 27 12.11 -6.99 -26.37
C GLN A 27 11.98 -8.49 -26.12
N PHE A 28 13.10 -9.21 -26.09
CA PHE A 28 13.15 -10.61 -25.70
C PHE A 28 12.60 -10.79 -24.29
N PHE A 29 13.17 -10.12 -23.28
CA PHE A 29 12.76 -10.26 -21.88
C PHE A 29 11.26 -9.98 -21.68
N ARG A 30 10.73 -8.91 -22.30
CA ARG A 30 9.30 -8.55 -22.26
C ARG A 30 8.38 -9.69 -22.71
N LYS A 31 8.79 -10.51 -23.69
CA LYS A 31 8.03 -11.66 -24.18
C LYS A 31 8.36 -12.94 -23.41
N ALA A 32 9.62 -13.10 -23.04
CA ALA A 32 10.17 -14.34 -22.50
C ALA A 32 9.82 -14.57 -21.02
N PHE A 33 9.68 -13.52 -20.21
CA PHE A 33 9.58 -13.67 -18.74
C PHE A 33 8.38 -14.47 -18.23
N LYS A 34 7.34 -14.67 -19.05
CA LYS A 34 6.14 -15.46 -18.70
C LYS A 34 6.21 -16.90 -19.21
N ASN A 35 7.22 -17.24 -19.99
CA ASN A 35 7.31 -18.52 -20.67
C ASN A 35 8.36 -19.42 -20.02
N HIS A 36 8.08 -20.71 -19.99
CA HIS A 36 9.03 -21.72 -19.58
C HIS A 36 9.74 -22.25 -20.83
N TYR A 37 11.04 -21.96 -20.95
CA TYR A 37 11.87 -22.47 -22.04
C TYR A 37 12.77 -23.57 -21.52
N VAL A 38 12.78 -24.71 -22.22
CA VAL A 38 13.73 -25.80 -21.98
C VAL A 38 14.97 -25.56 -22.83
N CYS A 39 16.15 -25.74 -22.24
CA CYS A 39 17.40 -25.70 -23.00
C CYS A 39 17.50 -26.97 -23.86
N PRO A 40 17.84 -26.88 -25.15
CA PRO A 40 18.06 -28.06 -25.98
C PRO A 40 19.39 -28.79 -25.66
N ALA A 41 20.23 -28.21 -24.80
CA ALA A 41 21.51 -28.76 -24.33
C ALA A 41 21.48 -28.85 -22.78
N GLU A 42 22.57 -28.50 -22.10
CA GLU A 42 22.73 -28.69 -20.65
C GLU A 42 22.38 -27.45 -19.79
N GLY A 43 21.82 -26.41 -20.39
CA GLY A 43 21.40 -25.20 -19.66
C GLY A 43 22.51 -24.15 -19.46
N ASP A 44 23.67 -24.33 -20.07
CA ASP A 44 24.88 -23.52 -19.89
C ASP A 44 25.28 -22.73 -21.17
N CYS A 45 24.38 -22.60 -22.14
CA CYS A 45 24.70 -21.99 -23.42
C CYS A 45 25.22 -20.55 -23.26
N ARG A 46 26.46 -20.30 -23.73
CA ARG A 46 27.09 -18.97 -23.66
C ARG A 46 26.37 -17.94 -24.52
N ILE A 47 25.70 -16.98 -23.87
CA ILE A 47 25.02 -15.87 -24.55
C ILE A 47 26.02 -14.77 -24.91
N SER A 48 26.02 -14.34 -26.17
CA SER A 48 26.94 -13.33 -26.69
C SER A 48 26.31 -12.53 -27.85
N LYS A 49 27.07 -11.58 -28.43
CA LYS A 49 26.63 -10.82 -29.62
C LYS A 49 26.31 -11.75 -30.79
N SER A 50 27.09 -12.82 -30.94
CA SER A 50 27.03 -13.75 -32.06
C SER A 50 26.09 -14.94 -31.81
N TYR A 51 25.73 -15.21 -30.56
CA TYR A 51 24.86 -16.33 -30.21
C TYR A 51 23.83 -15.97 -29.14
N THR A 52 22.57 -15.93 -29.53
CA THR A 52 21.42 -15.70 -28.63
C THR A 52 20.25 -16.66 -28.87
N GLY A 53 20.52 -17.80 -29.53
CA GLY A 53 19.51 -18.75 -29.99
C GLY A 53 18.80 -19.53 -28.87
N CYS A 54 19.53 -19.85 -27.80
CA CYS A 54 18.94 -20.54 -26.65
C CYS A 54 18.10 -19.58 -25.79
N LYS A 55 16.77 -19.66 -25.92
CA LYS A 55 15.83 -18.82 -25.16
C LYS A 55 15.89 -19.09 -23.65
N SER A 56 16.11 -20.35 -23.25
CA SER A 56 16.23 -20.74 -21.84
C SER A 56 17.42 -20.05 -21.17
N CYS A 57 18.64 -20.26 -21.67
CA CYS A 57 19.85 -19.66 -21.10
C CYS A 57 19.88 -18.13 -21.27
N ARG A 58 19.28 -17.59 -22.34
CA ARG A 58 19.13 -16.13 -22.50
C ARG A 58 18.22 -15.52 -21.44
N LEU A 59 17.10 -16.15 -21.12
CA LEU A 59 16.21 -15.69 -20.06
C LEU A 59 16.88 -15.83 -18.69
N ALA A 60 17.56 -16.95 -18.43
CA ALA A 60 18.34 -17.15 -17.21
C ALA A 60 19.39 -16.04 -17.03
N LYS A 61 20.14 -15.69 -18.08
CA LYS A 61 21.11 -14.60 -18.03
C LYS A 61 20.46 -13.23 -17.81
N CYS A 62 19.28 -12.98 -18.38
CA CYS A 62 18.52 -11.76 -18.07
C CYS A 62 18.22 -11.64 -16.57
N LEU A 63 17.72 -12.70 -15.95
CA LEU A 63 17.39 -12.73 -14.53
C LEU A 63 18.65 -12.60 -13.65
N GLU A 64 19.74 -13.28 -14.03
CA GLU A 64 21.05 -13.19 -13.36
C GLU A 64 21.60 -11.76 -13.35
N MET A 65 21.43 -11.02 -14.45
CA MET A 65 21.81 -9.61 -14.54
C MET A 65 20.81 -8.65 -13.86
N GLY A 66 19.86 -9.18 -13.08
CA GLY A 66 18.90 -8.37 -12.31
C GLY A 66 17.70 -7.86 -13.11
N MET A 67 17.44 -8.39 -14.32
CA MET A 67 16.23 -8.00 -15.04
C MET A 67 14.97 -8.53 -14.36
N GLN A 68 14.05 -7.64 -13.98
CA GLN A 68 12.78 -7.98 -13.35
C GLN A 68 11.60 -7.33 -14.07
N SER A 69 10.50 -8.08 -14.22
CA SER A 69 9.25 -7.51 -14.75
C SER A 69 8.64 -6.58 -13.70
N SER A 70 8.19 -5.39 -14.11
CA SER A 70 7.49 -4.46 -13.21
C SER A 70 6.31 -5.13 -12.51
N ASN A 71 5.60 -6.03 -13.19
CA ASN A 71 4.48 -6.77 -12.61
C ASN A 71 4.94 -7.79 -11.56
N PHE A 72 6.11 -8.40 -11.74
CA PHE A 72 6.67 -9.31 -10.74
C PHE A 72 7.06 -8.55 -9.46
N VAL A 73 7.75 -7.41 -9.61
CA VAL A 73 8.12 -6.53 -8.48
C VAL A 73 6.87 -6.05 -7.74
N LEU A 74 5.86 -5.56 -8.46
CA LEU A 74 4.59 -5.12 -7.87
C LEU A 74 3.85 -6.27 -7.16
N ASN A 75 3.82 -7.47 -7.74
CA ASN A 75 3.17 -8.62 -7.12
C ASN A 75 3.92 -9.08 -5.86
N GLN A 76 5.25 -9.02 -5.85
CA GLN A 76 6.02 -9.33 -4.66
C GLN A 76 5.79 -8.30 -3.56
N ALA A 77 5.80 -7.01 -3.90
CA ALA A 77 5.50 -5.93 -2.97
C ALA A 77 4.10 -6.07 -2.34
N LYS A 78 3.10 -6.44 -3.15
CA LYS A 78 1.73 -6.74 -2.68
C LYS A 78 1.72 -7.88 -1.65
N LYS A 79 2.36 -9.01 -1.94
CA LYS A 79 2.46 -10.15 -1.01
C LYS A 79 3.16 -9.78 0.29
N THR A 80 4.25 -9.01 0.19
CA THR A 80 4.98 -8.51 1.36
C THR A 80 4.09 -7.61 2.21
N PHE A 81 3.34 -6.69 1.58
CA PHE A 81 2.40 -5.82 2.30
C PHE A 81 1.32 -6.64 3.00
N GLU A 82 0.65 -7.56 2.32
CA GLU A 82 -0.40 -8.43 2.89
C GLU A 82 0.09 -9.12 4.18
N THR A 83 1.24 -9.77 4.09
CA THR A 83 1.83 -10.53 5.20
C THR A 83 2.17 -9.63 6.39
N LEU A 84 2.76 -8.46 6.12
CA LEU A 84 3.19 -7.53 7.16
C LEU A 84 2.04 -6.71 7.76
N ALA A 85 0.97 -6.46 6.99
CA ALA A 85 -0.13 -5.59 7.39
C ALA A 85 -1.16 -6.30 8.27
N PHE A 86 -1.29 -7.62 8.14
CA PHE A 86 -2.31 -8.40 8.85
C PHE A 86 -2.25 -8.30 10.40
N PRO A 87 -1.07 -8.33 11.06
CA PRO A 87 -0.98 -8.11 12.50
C PRO A 87 -1.55 -6.75 12.92
N TYR A 88 -1.18 -5.68 12.21
CA TYR A 88 -1.71 -4.33 12.47
C TYR A 88 -3.23 -4.24 12.27
N LEU A 89 -3.79 -5.01 11.34
CA LEU A 89 -5.24 -5.08 11.16
C LEU A 89 -5.94 -5.70 12.39
N THR A 90 -5.32 -6.72 13.00
CA THR A 90 -5.84 -7.30 14.24
C THR A 90 -5.79 -6.29 15.39
N GLU A 91 -4.67 -5.57 15.53
CA GLU A 91 -4.54 -4.46 16.50
C GLU A 91 -5.61 -3.37 16.28
N VAL A 92 -5.91 -3.03 15.02
CA VAL A 92 -6.99 -2.10 14.68
C VAL A 92 -8.34 -2.59 15.21
N PHE A 93 -8.70 -3.86 14.99
CA PHE A 93 -9.99 -4.38 15.46
C PHE A 93 -10.09 -4.45 16.98
N GLU A 94 -9.02 -4.85 17.66
CA GLU A 94 -8.96 -4.83 19.13
C GLU A 94 -9.11 -3.41 19.67
N TRP A 95 -8.40 -2.46 19.07
CA TRP A 95 -8.50 -1.06 19.44
C TRP A 95 -9.92 -0.51 19.24
N VAL A 96 -10.58 -0.78 18.09
CA VAL A 96 -11.94 -0.28 17.83
C VAL A 96 -12.94 -0.79 18.87
N ARG A 97 -12.81 -2.05 19.32
CA ARG A 97 -13.68 -2.61 20.38
C ARG A 97 -13.57 -1.86 21.70
N GLY A 98 -12.40 -1.28 21.99
CA GLY A 98 -12.16 -0.47 23.19
C GLY A 98 -12.62 0.99 23.09
N VAL A 99 -13.09 1.45 21.93
CA VAL A 99 -13.57 2.84 21.76
C VAL A 99 -14.96 2.98 22.38
N ALA A 100 -15.09 3.78 23.43
CA ALA A 100 -16.35 3.98 24.17
C ALA A 100 -17.54 4.32 23.25
N PHE A 101 -17.39 5.29 22.34
CA PHE A 101 -18.45 5.66 21.39
C PHE A 101 -18.84 4.54 20.41
N PHE A 102 -17.95 3.57 20.19
CA PHE A 102 -18.20 2.44 19.31
C PHE A 102 -18.92 1.32 20.05
N ALA A 103 -18.55 1.08 21.32
CA ALA A 103 -19.16 0.05 22.16
C ALA A 103 -20.68 0.24 22.33
N GLU A 104 -21.12 1.50 22.44
CA GLU A 104 -22.54 1.88 22.61
C GLU A 104 -23.41 1.73 21.35
N LEU A 105 -22.81 1.47 20.18
CA LEU A 105 -23.56 1.37 18.93
C LEU A 105 -24.26 0.01 18.77
N HIS A 106 -25.39 0.02 18.05
CA HIS A 106 -26.01 -1.22 17.57
C HIS A 106 -25.10 -1.99 16.61
N ASP A 107 -25.22 -3.32 16.59
CA ASP A 107 -24.33 -4.18 15.80
C ASP A 107 -24.39 -3.90 14.30
N SER A 108 -25.54 -3.47 13.79
CA SER A 108 -25.68 -3.03 12.38
C SER A 108 -24.80 -1.82 12.08
N ALA A 109 -24.75 -0.84 12.99
CA ALA A 109 -23.89 0.35 12.87
C ALA A 109 -22.41 0.00 13.04
N LYS A 110 -22.07 -0.89 13.99
CA LYS A 110 -20.71 -1.40 14.20
C LYS A 110 -20.16 -2.07 12.94
N LYS A 111 -20.93 -3.02 12.38
CA LYS A 111 -20.60 -3.73 11.13
C LYS A 111 -20.43 -2.75 9.97
N GLU A 112 -21.37 -1.84 9.78
CA GLU A 112 -21.27 -0.83 8.73
C GLU A 112 -20.02 0.03 8.88
N LEU A 113 -19.72 0.55 10.07
CA LEU A 113 -18.55 1.38 10.32
C LEU A 113 -17.25 0.66 9.99
N LEU A 114 -17.08 -0.55 10.52
CA LEU A 114 -15.87 -1.33 10.31
C LEU A 114 -15.71 -1.77 8.87
N LEU A 115 -16.78 -2.27 8.24
CA LEU A 115 -16.75 -2.65 6.82
C LEU A 115 -16.28 -1.50 5.96
N ASN A 116 -16.61 -0.25 6.30
CA ASN A 116 -16.20 0.92 5.51
C ASN A 116 -14.83 1.49 5.89
N GLN A 117 -14.45 1.45 7.17
CA GLN A 117 -13.30 2.21 7.68
C GLN A 117 -12.06 1.39 7.99
N TRP A 118 -12.14 0.06 8.09
CA TRP A 118 -10.98 -0.76 8.43
C TRP A 118 -9.74 -0.51 7.55
N PRO A 119 -9.84 -0.27 6.21
CA PRO A 119 -8.63 -0.04 5.42
C PRO A 119 -7.98 1.32 5.73
N SER A 120 -8.80 2.34 6.01
CA SER A 120 -8.35 3.67 6.40
C SER A 120 -7.69 3.64 7.79
N LEU A 121 -8.26 2.87 8.72
CA LEU A 121 -7.72 2.67 10.06
C LEU A 121 -6.40 1.89 10.02
N LEU A 122 -6.30 0.88 9.16
CA LEU A 122 -5.06 0.14 8.93
C LEU A 122 -3.95 1.06 8.40
N LEU A 123 -4.26 1.92 7.42
CA LEU A 123 -3.31 2.90 6.89
C LEU A 123 -2.76 3.85 7.96
N LEU A 124 -3.61 4.28 8.90
CA LEU A 124 -3.18 5.07 10.06
C LEU A 124 -2.32 4.24 11.02
N GLU A 125 -2.70 2.99 11.30
CA GLU A 125 -1.94 2.14 12.21
C GLU A 125 -0.52 1.87 11.68
N ILE A 126 -0.38 1.50 10.40
CA ILE A 126 0.94 1.24 9.82
C ILE A 126 1.80 2.51 9.69
N SER A 127 1.21 3.71 9.82
CA SER A 127 1.94 4.97 9.81
C SER A 127 2.64 5.29 11.15
N ARG A 128 2.27 4.56 12.22
CA ARG A 128 2.81 4.72 13.58
C ARG A 128 4.35 4.59 13.58
N PRO A 129 5.08 5.41 14.36
CA PRO A 129 6.51 5.23 14.56
C PRO A 129 6.83 3.81 15.06
N GLY A 130 7.85 3.17 14.47
CA GLY A 130 8.23 1.79 14.78
C GLY A 130 7.46 0.72 14.00
N SER A 131 6.45 1.08 13.21
CA SER A 131 5.84 0.16 12.24
C SER A 131 6.85 -0.18 11.14
N GLY A 132 7.04 -1.48 10.87
CA GLY A 132 7.89 -1.96 9.78
C GLY A 132 7.38 -1.57 8.39
N LEU A 133 6.12 -1.15 8.29
CA LEU A 133 5.48 -0.69 7.05
C LEU A 133 5.49 0.83 6.88
N ARG A 134 5.98 1.60 7.88
CA ARG A 134 6.01 3.07 7.79
C ARG A 134 6.86 3.59 6.63
N SER A 135 7.89 2.83 6.22
CA SER A 135 8.78 3.12 5.10
C SER A 135 8.46 2.32 3.84
N PHE A 136 7.30 1.67 3.77
CA PHE A 136 6.93 0.85 2.61
C PHE A 136 6.88 1.68 1.32
N ASP A 137 7.59 1.22 0.30
CA ASP A 137 7.73 1.84 -1.02
C ASP A 137 7.28 0.92 -2.17
N GLY A 138 6.87 -0.31 -1.84
CA GLY A 138 6.48 -1.33 -2.81
C GLY A 138 5.19 -1.03 -3.58
N ASP A 139 4.39 -0.06 -3.13
CA ASP A 139 3.25 0.48 -3.87
C ASP A 139 3.24 2.01 -3.82
N LYS A 140 3.07 2.64 -5.00
CA LYS A 140 3.13 4.10 -5.15
C LYS A 140 2.01 4.83 -4.40
N LYS A 141 0.81 4.25 -4.32
CA LYS A 141 -0.30 4.87 -3.59
C LYS A 141 -0.02 4.78 -2.10
N ILE A 142 0.25 3.60 -1.57
CA ILE A 142 0.52 3.44 -0.13
C ILE A 142 1.71 4.33 0.28
N HIS A 143 2.79 4.31 -0.50
CA HIS A 143 3.95 5.16 -0.28
C HIS A 143 3.59 6.65 -0.25
N ALA A 144 2.84 7.15 -1.24
CA ALA A 144 2.48 8.56 -1.30
C ALA A 144 1.58 9.00 -0.12
N PHE A 145 0.73 8.11 0.41
CA PHE A 145 -0.02 8.37 1.65
C PHE A 145 0.91 8.57 2.82
N LEU A 146 1.75 7.55 3.08
CA LEU A 146 2.61 7.48 4.25
C LEU A 146 3.61 8.64 4.23
N SER A 147 4.17 8.95 3.05
CA SER A 147 5.05 10.09 2.87
C SER A 147 4.39 11.41 3.22
N ARG A 148 3.18 11.68 2.71
CA ARG A 148 2.46 12.91 3.06
C ARG A 148 2.04 12.96 4.51
N LEU A 149 1.61 11.85 5.10
CA LEU A 149 1.21 11.81 6.50
C LEU A 149 2.40 12.05 7.44
N ARG A 150 3.61 11.59 7.08
CA ARG A 150 4.84 11.87 7.84
C ARG A 150 5.16 13.37 7.90
N GLU A 151 4.83 14.15 6.87
CA GLU A 151 5.03 15.61 6.86
C GLU A 151 4.19 16.34 7.92
N PHE A 152 3.13 15.71 8.44
CA PHE A 152 2.31 16.30 9.50
C PHE A 152 2.89 16.11 10.91
N GLU A 153 3.94 15.29 11.05
CA GLU A 153 4.59 14.98 12.32
C GLU A 153 3.57 14.59 13.40
N VAL A 154 2.65 13.69 13.05
CA VAL A 154 1.58 13.22 13.94
C VAL A 154 2.17 12.52 15.15
N THR A 155 1.86 13.02 16.34
CA THR A 155 2.26 12.39 17.61
C THR A 155 1.42 11.15 17.92
N PRO A 156 1.88 10.23 18.79
CA PRO A 156 1.08 9.06 19.19
C PRO A 156 -0.30 9.43 19.76
N SER A 157 -0.36 10.49 20.58
CA SER A 157 -1.62 10.98 21.14
C SER A 157 -2.58 11.48 20.06
N GLU A 158 -2.08 12.25 19.09
CA GLU A 158 -2.88 12.73 17.95
C GLU A 158 -3.35 11.58 17.07
N LEU A 159 -2.52 10.55 16.87
CA LEU A 159 -2.86 9.38 16.07
C LEU A 159 -4.10 8.64 16.61
N VAL A 160 -4.23 8.54 17.94
CA VAL A 160 -5.43 7.96 18.58
C VAL A 160 -6.68 8.72 18.15
N PHE A 161 -6.67 10.05 18.24
CA PHE A 161 -7.82 10.87 17.86
C PHE A 161 -8.08 10.91 16.35
N LEU A 162 -7.03 10.83 15.53
CA LEU A 162 -7.18 10.66 14.08
C LEU A 162 -7.88 9.35 13.73
N LYS A 163 -7.55 8.24 14.42
CA LYS A 163 -8.24 6.95 14.22
C LYS A 163 -9.73 7.07 14.59
N ILE A 164 -10.08 7.73 15.69
CA ILE A 164 -11.49 7.95 16.08
C ILE A 164 -12.20 8.82 15.04
N LEU A 165 -11.55 9.89 14.58
CA LEU A 165 -12.08 10.77 13.54
C LEU A 165 -12.36 10.01 12.24
N VAL A 166 -11.41 9.17 11.79
CA VAL A 166 -11.56 8.33 10.59
C VAL A 166 -12.65 7.28 10.77
N LEU A 167 -12.75 6.66 11.94
CA LEU A 167 -13.83 5.71 12.25
C LEU A 167 -15.20 6.35 11.98
N PHE A 168 -15.40 7.63 12.33
CA PHE A 168 -16.68 8.33 12.11
C PHE A 168 -16.76 9.20 10.85
N MET A 169 -15.77 9.16 9.94
CA MET A 169 -15.72 9.99 8.71
C MET A 169 -16.67 9.50 7.59
N ARG A 170 -17.81 8.90 7.93
CA ARG A 170 -18.76 8.37 6.93
C ARG A 170 -19.79 9.42 6.51
N LYS A 171 -19.76 9.80 5.23
CA LYS A 171 -20.74 10.71 4.63
C LYS A 171 -22.07 10.02 4.32
N LYS A 172 -23.16 10.77 4.43
CA LYS A 172 -24.50 10.39 3.96
C LYS A 172 -24.58 10.70 2.45
N GLY A 173 -25.33 9.91 1.69
CA GLY A 173 -25.31 9.90 0.22
C GLY A 173 -25.91 11.11 -0.51
N SER A 174 -25.54 12.36 -0.19
CA SER A 174 -25.96 13.56 -0.92
C SER A 174 -24.77 14.49 -1.27
N SER A 175 -24.99 15.44 -2.18
CA SER A 175 -23.95 16.35 -2.73
C SER A 175 -23.37 17.35 -1.73
N TYR A 176 -23.93 17.45 -0.51
CA TYR A 176 -23.42 18.26 0.59
C TYR A 176 -22.64 17.41 1.60
N ALA A 177 -21.69 18.02 2.32
CA ALA A 177 -20.88 17.36 3.35
C ALA A 177 -21.68 17.01 4.61
N GLU A 178 -22.61 16.05 4.51
CA GLU A 178 -23.40 15.52 5.63
C GLU A 178 -22.78 14.21 6.13
N TYR A 179 -22.60 14.06 7.45
CA TYR A 179 -22.04 12.84 8.07
C TYR A 179 -23.13 12.02 8.74
N LYS A 180 -23.10 10.68 8.56
CA LYS A 180 -24.05 9.76 9.22
C LYS A 180 -23.88 9.78 10.75
N TYR A 181 -22.63 9.85 11.22
CA TYR A 181 -22.27 9.91 12.63
C TYR A 181 -21.71 11.29 13.00
N LYS A 182 -22.46 12.34 12.63
CA LYS A 182 -22.00 13.74 12.68
C LYS A 182 -21.53 14.15 14.08
N TYR A 183 -22.28 13.83 15.12
CA TYR A 183 -21.92 14.18 16.50
C TYR A 183 -20.55 13.59 16.90
N GLN A 184 -20.36 12.28 16.67
CA GLN A 184 -19.10 11.60 16.98
C GLN A 184 -17.95 12.17 16.14
N TYR A 185 -18.19 12.47 14.86
CA TYR A 185 -17.21 13.09 13.98
C TYR A 185 -16.77 14.48 14.45
N GLU A 186 -17.72 15.37 14.75
CA GLU A 186 -17.43 16.73 15.24
C GLU A 186 -16.74 16.71 16.60
N LYS A 187 -17.18 15.82 17.50
CA LYS A 187 -16.54 15.61 18.81
C LYS A 187 -15.09 15.12 18.66
N SER A 188 -14.82 14.25 17.68
CA SER A 188 -13.46 13.78 17.37
C SER A 188 -12.56 14.91 16.89
N ILE A 189 -13.08 15.85 16.09
CA ILE A 189 -12.34 17.06 15.69
C ILE A 189 -12.00 17.92 16.91
N CYS A 190 -12.95 18.11 17.84
CA CYS A 190 -12.69 18.87 19.06
C CYS A 190 -11.57 18.23 19.90
N PHE A 191 -11.63 16.92 20.12
CA PHE A 191 -10.57 16.22 20.85
C PHE A 191 -9.20 16.32 20.17
N LEU A 192 -9.16 16.18 18.84
CA LEU A 192 -7.92 16.36 18.08
C LEU A 192 -7.35 17.77 18.23
N LYS A 193 -8.19 18.81 18.17
CA LYS A 193 -7.75 20.19 18.42
C LYS A 193 -7.20 20.36 19.84
N SER A 194 -7.89 19.78 20.82
CA SER A 194 -7.46 19.83 22.22
C SER A 194 -6.14 19.11 22.46
N CYS A 195 -5.90 17.95 21.85
CA CYS A 195 -4.62 17.25 22.02
C CYS A 195 -3.47 17.91 21.24
N SER A 196 -3.77 18.63 20.17
CA SER A 196 -2.80 19.37 19.34
C SER A 196 -2.55 20.81 19.82
N PHE A 197 -2.97 21.18 21.04
CA PHE A 197 -2.95 22.57 21.53
C PHE A 197 -1.56 23.19 21.58
N THR A 198 -0.50 22.39 21.69
CA THR A 198 0.90 22.85 21.73
C THR A 198 1.43 23.30 20.38
N ARG A 199 0.71 23.01 19.28
CA ARG A 199 1.10 23.45 17.93
C ARG A 199 0.81 24.94 17.74
N GLN A 200 1.73 25.63 17.06
CA GLN A 200 1.65 27.08 16.79
C GLN A 200 0.35 27.52 16.10
N ASP A 201 -0.25 26.64 15.28
CA ASP A 201 -1.61 26.80 14.75
C ASP A 201 -2.34 25.45 14.67
N SER A 202 -2.86 25.00 15.82
CA SER A 202 -3.56 23.73 15.95
C SER A 202 -4.80 23.64 15.06
N SER A 203 -5.52 24.75 14.84
CA SER A 203 -6.73 24.77 14.03
C SER A 203 -6.44 24.60 12.54
N LEU A 204 -5.42 25.29 12.03
CA LEU A 204 -4.97 25.12 10.65
C LEU A 204 -4.39 23.73 10.42
N TRP A 205 -3.61 23.20 11.37
CA TRP A 205 -3.07 21.85 11.29
C TRP A 205 -4.20 20.80 11.20
N VAL A 206 -5.19 20.88 12.09
CA VAL A 206 -6.36 19.98 12.08
C VAL A 206 -7.13 20.09 10.75
N ARG A 207 -7.33 21.30 10.24
CA ARG A 207 -7.99 21.49 8.95
C ARG A 207 -7.21 20.82 7.80
N ARG A 208 -5.89 21.00 7.75
CA ARG A 208 -5.03 20.44 6.71
C ARG A 208 -5.00 18.91 6.74
N ILE A 209 -4.90 18.30 7.93
CA ILE A 209 -4.86 16.84 8.04
C ILE A 209 -6.22 16.21 7.72
N VAL A 210 -7.33 16.84 8.10
CA VAL A 210 -8.68 16.39 7.73
C VAL A 210 -8.90 16.47 6.22
N ILE A 211 -8.38 17.50 5.54
CA ILE A 211 -8.40 17.61 4.07
C ILE A 211 -7.59 16.47 3.45
N LEU A 212 -6.37 16.21 3.94
CA LEU A 212 -5.53 15.10 3.48
C LEU A 212 -6.31 13.78 3.55
N LEU A 213 -6.90 13.48 4.71
CA LEU A 213 -7.66 12.24 4.93
C LEU A 213 -8.88 12.13 4.00
N ASN A 214 -9.65 13.22 3.82
CA ASN A 214 -10.81 13.23 2.91
C ASN A 214 -10.42 13.00 1.43
N VAL A 215 -9.21 13.38 1.02
CA VAL A 215 -8.70 13.17 -0.34
C VAL A 215 -8.10 11.76 -0.50
N TRP A 216 -7.42 11.27 0.52
CA TRP A 216 -6.67 10.01 0.45
C TRP A 216 -7.53 8.76 0.69
N ILE A 217 -8.46 8.84 1.64
CA ILE A 217 -9.32 7.69 1.99
C ILE A 217 -10.06 7.17 0.75
N PRO A 218 -10.75 8.00 -0.07
CA PRO A 218 -11.47 7.51 -1.25
C PRO A 218 -10.57 6.85 -2.31
N THR A 219 -9.30 7.25 -2.40
CA THR A 219 -8.38 6.81 -3.47
C THR A 219 -7.57 5.57 -3.10
N THR A 220 -7.41 5.30 -1.79
CA THR A 220 -6.43 4.32 -1.28
C THR A 220 -7.07 3.24 -0.43
N SER A 221 -8.15 3.56 0.29
CA SER A 221 -8.93 2.57 1.03
C SER A 221 -9.45 1.43 0.12
N PRO A 222 -9.99 1.68 -1.09
CA PRO A 222 -10.42 0.60 -1.98
C PRO A 222 -9.25 -0.29 -2.46
N PHE A 223 -8.06 0.29 -2.60
CA PHE A 223 -6.88 -0.48 -3.01
C PHE A 223 -6.41 -1.41 -1.89
N VAL A 224 -6.26 -0.89 -0.67
CA VAL A 224 -5.89 -1.69 0.52
C VAL A 224 -6.94 -2.75 0.79
N ARG A 225 -8.22 -2.43 0.60
CA ARG A 225 -9.33 -3.39 0.67
C ARG A 225 -9.10 -4.57 -0.27
N ASN A 226 -8.99 -4.30 -1.57
CA ASN A 226 -8.83 -5.34 -2.58
C ASN A 226 -7.58 -6.19 -2.34
N LEU A 227 -6.52 -5.57 -1.81
CA LEU A 227 -5.28 -6.26 -1.50
C LEU A 227 -5.49 -7.29 -0.37
N MET A 228 -6.04 -6.86 0.77
CA MET A 228 -6.20 -7.74 1.93
C MET A 228 -7.34 -8.76 1.76
N GLU A 229 -8.51 -8.35 1.27
CA GLU A 229 -9.69 -9.25 1.15
C GLU A 229 -9.44 -10.38 0.15
N SER A 230 -8.53 -10.21 -0.83
CA SER A 230 -8.18 -11.28 -1.78
C SER A 230 -7.44 -12.46 -1.16
N LYS A 231 -6.80 -12.25 0.00
CA LYS A 231 -5.98 -13.25 0.70
C LYS A 231 -6.50 -13.63 2.06
N HIS A 232 -7.25 -12.73 2.67
CA HIS A 232 -7.80 -12.85 4.00
C HIS A 232 -9.32 -12.66 3.95
N PRO A 233 -10.08 -13.57 3.31
CA PRO A 233 -11.54 -13.47 3.28
C PRO A 233 -12.14 -13.47 4.69
N GLU A 234 -11.45 -14.08 5.67
CA GLU A 234 -11.83 -14.08 7.08
C GLU A 234 -11.86 -12.69 7.71
N ILE A 235 -11.29 -11.65 7.09
CA ILE A 235 -11.44 -10.26 7.56
C ILE A 235 -12.92 -9.88 7.57
N PHE A 236 -13.63 -10.21 6.49
CA PHE A 236 -15.05 -9.92 6.39
C PHE A 236 -15.82 -10.71 7.46
N ASP A 237 -15.52 -12.00 7.60
CA ASP A 237 -16.16 -12.85 8.61
C ASP A 237 -15.88 -12.36 10.03
N ARG A 238 -14.65 -11.96 10.35
CA ARG A 238 -14.27 -11.37 11.64
C ARG A 238 -15.03 -10.09 11.95
N ILE A 239 -15.29 -9.25 10.93
CA ILE A 239 -16.10 -8.04 11.11
C ILE A 239 -17.58 -8.37 11.28
N VAL A 240 -18.09 -9.37 10.55
CA VAL A 240 -19.52 -9.71 10.54
C VAL A 240 -19.93 -10.56 11.75
N GLN A 241 -19.05 -11.44 12.22
CA GLN A 241 -19.27 -12.38 13.33
C GLN A 241 -18.71 -11.87 14.67
N GLY A 242 -17.82 -10.88 14.66
CA GLY A 242 -17.09 -10.40 15.83
C GLY A 242 -17.78 -9.34 16.69
N PHE A 243 -19.10 -9.19 16.55
CA PHE A 243 -19.98 -8.34 17.38
C PHE A 243 -21.24 -9.12 17.74
#